data_AF-A0A949ELC6-F1
#
_entry.id   AF-A0A949ELC6-F1
#
_cell.length_a   1.000
_cell.length_b   1.000
_cell.length_c   1.000
_cell.angle_alpha   90.00
_cell.angle_beta   90.00
_cell.angle_gamma   90.00
#
_symmetry.space_group_name_H-M   'P 1'
#
loop_
_entity.id
_entity.type
_entity.pdbx_description
1 polymer ?
#
loop_
_entity_poly.entity_id
_entity_poly.type
_entity_poly.pdbx_seq_one_letter_code
_entity_poly.pdbx_strand_id
1 'polypeptide(L)'
;MPFSITPEGRLGYIIEIVVNLHEYSPKYPKTPKTFGELLRKKRMDNRLTMKDIARRLGVTETTVYNWEIRDKRPYRKTREKLKSILGLNEEDISI
;
A
#
# COMPACT_ATOMS: atom_id res chain seq x y z
N MET A 1 21.09 7.23 -24.55
CA MET A 1 21.60 7.77 -23.27
C MET A 1 22.60 8.86 -23.58
N PRO A 2 22.36 10.15 -23.25
CA PRO A 2 23.40 11.16 -23.37
C PRO A 2 24.02 11.46 -22.00
N PHE A 3 25.34 11.31 -21.92
CA PHE A 3 26.17 11.78 -20.82
C PHE A 3 26.45 13.28 -21.03
N SER A 4 26.34 14.11 -19.99
CA SER A 4 26.84 15.50 -20.02
C SER A 4 27.92 15.64 -18.96
N ILE A 5 29.12 16.01 -19.39
CA ILE A 5 30.31 16.21 -18.57
C ILE A 5 30.28 17.66 -18.08
N THR A 6 30.32 17.90 -16.78
CA THR A 6 30.57 19.25 -16.23
C THR A 6 32.07 19.54 -16.15
N PRO A 7 32.50 20.82 -16.25
CA PRO A 7 33.89 21.18 -16.49
C PRO A 7 34.82 20.96 -15.29
N GLU A 8 34.26 20.89 -14.09
CA GLU A 8 34.98 20.62 -12.85
C GLU A 8 34.85 19.12 -12.51
N GLY A 9 35.95 18.37 -12.55
CA GLY A 9 36.02 16.90 -12.47
C GLY A 9 35.60 16.26 -11.14
N ARG A 10 34.39 16.55 -10.67
CA ARG A 10 33.73 15.85 -9.57
C ARG A 10 32.66 14.95 -10.16
N LEU A 11 32.92 13.64 -10.18
CA LEU A 11 31.93 12.63 -10.55
C LEU A 11 30.78 12.68 -9.52
N GLY A 12 29.76 13.49 -9.80
CA GLY A 12 28.53 13.54 -9.04
C GLY A 12 27.64 12.36 -9.44
N TYR A 13 27.62 11.31 -8.63
CA TYR A 13 26.62 10.26 -8.77
C TYR A 13 25.31 10.77 -8.18
N ILE A 14 24.32 11.06 -9.04
CA ILE A 14 22.93 11.21 -8.59
C ILE A 14 22.38 9.80 -8.45
N ILE A 15 22.34 9.30 -7.22
CA ILE A 15 21.63 8.06 -6.89
C ILE A 15 20.20 8.45 -6.56
N GLU A 16 19.25 8.11 -7.42
CA GLU A 16 17.84 8.17 -7.08
C GLU A 16 17.54 7.03 -6.10
N ILE A 17 17.61 7.31 -4.79
CA ILE A 17 17.25 6.33 -3.76
C ILE A 17 15.72 6.31 -3.61
N VAL A 18 15.08 5.28 -4.15
CA VAL A 18 13.66 5.02 -3.91
C VAL A 18 13.51 4.23 -2.61
N VAL A 19 13.43 4.93 -1.46
CA VAL A 19 13.16 4.29 -0.16
C VAL A 19 11.67 4.01 0.05
N ASN A 20 11.32 2.80 0.52
CA ASN A 20 9.99 2.53 1.05
C ASN A 20 9.94 2.87 2.54
N LEU A 21 9.55 4.10 2.87
CA LEU A 21 9.48 4.60 4.26
C LEU A 21 8.51 3.80 5.15
N HIS A 22 7.60 3.02 4.57
CA HIS A 22 6.69 2.20 5.35
C HIS A 22 7.40 1.07 6.11
N GLU A 23 8.55 0.58 5.64
CA GLU A 23 9.31 -0.49 6.31
C GLU A 23 9.82 -0.09 7.72
N TYR A 24 10.01 1.21 7.93
CA TYR A 24 10.41 1.80 9.20
C TYR A 24 9.23 2.13 10.12
N SER A 25 7.99 2.03 9.63
CA SER A 25 6.81 2.29 10.46
C SER A 25 6.48 1.07 11.33
N PRO A 26 6.36 1.23 12.67
CA PRO A 26 5.96 0.13 13.54
C PRO A 26 4.53 -0.36 13.25
N LYS A 27 3.73 0.47 12.55
CA LYS A 27 2.35 0.16 12.18
C LYS A 27 2.23 -0.52 10.80
N TYR A 28 3.35 -0.77 10.11
CA TYR A 28 3.35 -1.49 8.83
C TYR A 28 3.42 -3.00 9.08
N PRO A 29 2.42 -3.77 8.62
CA PRO A 29 2.40 -5.21 8.82
C PRO A 29 3.40 -5.90 7.87
N LYS A 30 4.61 -6.20 8.38
CA LYS A 30 5.67 -6.86 7.60
C LYS A 30 5.25 -8.26 7.15
N THR A 31 4.68 -9.04 8.09
CA THR A 31 4.16 -10.40 7.89
C THR A 31 2.68 -10.44 8.24
N PRO A 32 1.78 -10.10 7.30
CA PRO A 32 0.34 -10.08 7.57
C PRO A 32 -0.18 -11.50 7.83
N LYS A 33 -0.88 -11.69 8.94
CA LYS A 33 -1.51 -12.95 9.35
C LYS A 33 -3.03 -12.91 9.24
N THR A 34 -3.61 -11.72 9.18
CA THR A 34 -5.04 -11.51 9.03
C THR A 34 -5.36 -10.78 7.74
N PHE A 35 -6.62 -10.88 7.30
CA PHE A 35 -7.11 -10.12 6.15
C PHE A 35 -6.93 -8.61 6.35
N GLY A 36 -7.23 -8.10 7.55
CA GLY A 36 -7.05 -6.69 7.88
C GLY A 36 -5.61 -6.19 7.76
N GLU A 37 -4.65 -7.00 8.24
CA GLU A 37 -3.22 -6.70 8.12
C GLU A 37 -2.76 -6.73 6.66
N LEU A 38 -3.21 -7.70 5.88
CA LEU A 38 -2.88 -7.81 4.47
C LEU A 38 -3.43 -6.64 3.66
N LEU A 39 -4.69 -6.26 3.92
CA LEU A 39 -5.33 -5.10 3.32
C LEU A 39 -4.53 -3.83 3.63
N ARG A 40 -4.12 -3.66 4.88
CA ARG A 40 -3.29 -2.54 5.34
C ARG A 40 -1.93 -2.53 4.64
N LYS A 41 -1.28 -3.69 4.49
CA LYS A 41 -0.01 -3.84 3.77
C LYS A 41 -0.15 -3.33 2.33
N LYS A 42 -1.09 -3.90 1.58
CA LYS A 42 -1.34 -3.57 0.18
C LYS A 42 -1.76 -2.11 0.00
N ARG A 43 -2.53 -1.54 0.93
CA ARG A 43 -2.85 -0.11 0.91
C ARG A 43 -1.58 0.75 1.02
N MET A 44 -0.69 0.42 1.96
CA MET A 44 0.56 1.15 2.18
C MET A 44 1.54 0.95 1.02
N ASP A 45 1.62 -0.24 0.44
CA ASP A 45 2.45 -0.52 -0.74
C ASP A 45 2.01 0.34 -1.95
N ASN A 46 0.70 0.56 -2.10
CA ASN A 46 0.13 1.45 -3.10
C ASN A 46 0.16 2.94 -2.71
N ARG A 47 0.76 3.30 -1.55
CA ARG A 47 0.84 4.67 -1.01
C ARG A 47 -0.53 5.35 -0.84
N LEU A 48 -1.57 4.58 -0.55
CA LEU A 48 -2.94 5.07 -0.38
C LEU A 48 -3.26 5.35 1.09
N THR A 49 -4.05 6.39 1.35
CA THR A 49 -4.62 6.63 2.68
C THR A 49 -5.91 5.82 2.87
N MET A 50 -6.35 5.64 4.13
CA MET A 50 -7.65 5.01 4.42
C MET A 50 -8.79 5.81 3.76
N LYS A 51 -8.70 7.14 3.75
CA LYS A 51 -9.64 8.06 3.10
C LYS A 51 -9.70 7.86 1.58
N ASP A 52 -8.57 7.57 0.93
CA ASP A 52 -8.54 7.33 -0.52
C ASP A 52 -9.24 6.01 -0.89
N ILE A 53 -8.99 4.94 -0.13
CA ILE A 53 -9.73 3.69 -0.29
C ILE A 53 -11.22 3.91 -0.04
N ALA A 54 -11.56 4.61 1.05
CA ALA A 54 -12.94 4.91 1.41
C ALA A 54 -13.67 5.64 0.26
N ARG A 55 -13.04 6.67 -0.30
CA ARG A 55 -13.55 7.43 -1.45
C ARG A 55 -13.74 6.54 -2.69
N ARG A 56 -12.76 5.70 -3.03
CA ARG A 56 -12.84 4.80 -4.21
C ARG A 56 -13.93 3.74 -4.08
N LEU A 57 -14.20 3.29 -2.85
CA LEU A 57 -15.22 2.28 -2.57
C LEU A 57 -16.61 2.86 -2.30
N GLY A 58 -16.72 4.18 -2.06
CA GLY A 58 -17.95 4.82 -1.64
C GLY A 58 -18.36 4.46 -0.20
N VAL A 59 -17.40 4.23 0.69
CA VAL A 59 -17.62 3.92 2.11
C VAL A 59 -17.01 4.99 3.01
N THR A 60 -17.29 4.93 4.31
CA THR A 60 -16.67 5.82 5.30
C THR A 60 -15.26 5.36 5.68
N GLU A 61 -14.40 6.29 6.10
CA GLU A 61 -13.06 5.97 6.60
C GLU A 61 -13.10 5.01 7.80
N THR A 62 -14.09 5.17 8.69
CA THR A 62 -14.33 4.26 9.83
C THR A 62 -14.59 2.83 9.38
N THR A 63 -15.22 2.64 8.21
CA THR A 63 -15.46 1.33 7.64
C THR A 63 -14.15 0.66 7.24
N VAL A 64 -13.25 1.39 6.59
CA VAL A 64 -11.90 0.91 6.25
C VAL A 64 -11.09 0.61 7.50
N TYR A 65 -11.17 1.48 8.52
CA TYR A 65 -10.55 1.24 9.83
C TYR A 65 -11.02 -0.06 10.47
N ASN A 66 -12.33 -0.36 10.43
CA ASN A 66 -12.87 -1.59 10.97
C ASN A 66 -12.34 -2.83 10.25
N TRP A 67 -12.05 -2.74 8.96
CA TRP A 67 -11.46 -3.85 8.20
C TRP A 67 -9.97 -4.04 8.54
N GLU A 68 -9.20 -2.96 8.60
CA GLU A 68 -7.75 -3.04 8.84
C GLU A 68 -7.37 -3.34 10.29
N ILE A 69 -8.11 -2.81 11.26
CA ILE A 69 -7.73 -2.85 12.68
C ILE A 69 -8.60 -3.83 13.48
N ARG A 70 -9.90 -3.89 13.20
CA ARG A 70 -10.83 -4.78 13.92
C ARG A 70 -11.08 -6.10 13.19
N ASP A 71 -10.35 -6.33 12.10
CA ASP A 71 -10.43 -7.53 11.24
C ASP A 71 -11.86 -7.89 10.83
N LYS A 72 -12.75 -6.90 10.70
CA LYS A 72 -14.10 -7.14 10.20
C LYS A 72 -14.03 -7.41 8.71
N ARG A 73 -14.41 -8.61 8.27
CA ARG A 73 -14.37 -8.93 6.84
C ARG A 73 -15.44 -8.14 6.07
N PRO A 74 -15.07 -7.41 4.99
CA PRO A 74 -16.03 -6.77 4.11
C PRO A 74 -16.89 -7.79 3.35
N TYR A 75 -18.06 -7.35 2.91
CA TYR A 75 -18.96 -8.13 2.04
C TYR A 75 -18.28 -8.51 0.72
N ARG A 76 -18.73 -9.62 0.11
CA ARG A 76 -18.16 -10.17 -1.13
C ARG A 76 -17.99 -9.13 -2.25
N LYS A 77 -19.04 -8.34 -2.52
CA LYS A 77 -19.01 -7.26 -3.54
C LYS A 77 -17.90 -6.24 -3.29
N THR A 78 -17.65 -5.90 -2.02
CA THR A 78 -16.61 -4.95 -1.65
C THR A 78 -15.22 -5.57 -1.78
N ARG A 79 -15.07 -6.87 -1.50
CA ARG A 79 -13.82 -7.59 -1.73
C ARG A 79 -13.43 -7.63 -3.21
N GLU A 80 -14.39 -7.80 -4.10
CA GLU A 80 -14.15 -7.75 -5.56
C GLU A 80 -13.64 -6.37 -6.01
N LYS A 81 -14.22 -5.30 -5.47
CA LYS A 81 -13.73 -3.94 -5.72
C LYS A 81 -12.32 -3.73 -5.14
N LEU A 82 -12.06 -4.24 -3.94
CA LEU A 82 -10.73 -4.18 -3.32
C LEU A 82 -9.67 -4.92 -4.15
N LYS A 83 -10.00 -6.09 -4.72
CA LYS A 83 -9.12 -6.80 -5.68
C LYS A 83 -8.74 -5.88 -6.84
N SER A 84 -9.74 -5.22 -7.43
CA SER A 84 -9.56 -4.35 -8.58
C SER A 84 -8.72 -3.10 -8.27
N ILE A 85 -8.87 -2.53 -7.07
CA ILE A 85 -8.18 -1.30 -6.66
C ILE A 85 -6.75 -1.56 -6.17
N LEU A 86 -6.52 -2.69 -5.49
CA LEU A 86 -5.26 -2.98 -4.80
C LEU A 86 -4.44 -4.11 -5.44
N GLY A 87 -4.98 -4.83 -6.42
CA GLY A 87 -4.34 -6.02 -6.99
C GLY A 87 -4.18 -7.13 -5.95
N LEU A 88 -5.26 -7.45 -5.22
CA LEU A 88 -5.29 -8.58 -4.29
C LEU A 88 -5.52 -9.88 -5.07
N ASN A 89 -4.74 -10.91 -4.76
CA ASN A 89 -4.87 -12.25 -5.33
C ASN A 89 -5.95 -13.07 -4.60
N GLU A 90 -6.27 -14.27 -5.08
CA GLU A 90 -7.25 -15.14 -4.41
C GLU A 90 -6.73 -15.73 -3.10
N GLU A 91 -5.43 -16.02 -3.05
CA GLU A 91 -4.72 -16.49 -1.85
C GLU A 91 -4.81 -15.48 -0.70
N ASP A 92 -4.76 -14.18 -1.03
CA ASP A 92 -4.87 -13.07 -0.08
C ASP A 92 -6.23 -13.05 0.66
N ILE A 93 -7.27 -13.65 0.08
CA ILE A 93 -8.64 -13.67 0.64
C ILE A 93 -8.89 -14.92 1.49
N SER A 94 -8.06 -15.94 1.30
CA SER A 94 -8.17 -17.21 2.01
C SER A 94 -7.48 -17.22 3.38
N ILE A 95 -6.62 -16.23 3.67
CA ILE A 95 -6.14 -15.87 5.01
C ILE A 95 -7.30 -15.33 5.85
#